data_AF-A0A392NUS0-F1
#
_entry.id   AF-A0A392NUS0-F1
#
_cell.length_a   1.000
_cell.length_b   1.000
_cell.length_c   1.000
_cell.angle_alpha   90.00
_cell.angle_beta   90.00
_cell.angle_gamma   90.00
#
_symmetry.space_group_name_H-M   'P 1'
#
loop_
_entity.id
_entity.type
_entity.pdbx_description
1 polymer ?
#
loop_
_entity_poly.entity_id
_entity_poly.type
_entity_poly.pdbx_seq_one_letter_code
_entity_poly.pdbx_strand_id
1 'polypeptide(L)'
;NSDSISPSSEKPAVRDLPNHVLAISSVTSEMSAVPEYKYIWQSGKSPDLYTGIQAHLSSCASPKVLDVVNKILPEISLHEVSRLSTWPSHFHQCGAKEDNIALYFFAKDIERQEYEYHSFVET
;
A
#
# COMPACT_ATOMS: atom_id res chain seq x y z
N ASN A 1 -71.46 38.13 -1.38
CA ASN A 1 -71.02 37.11 -2.34
C ASN A 1 -70.11 36.16 -1.57
N SER A 2 -70.53 34.90 -1.44
CA SER A 2 -69.75 33.71 -1.00
C SER A 2 -69.33 33.67 0.48
N ASP A 3 -69.82 32.75 1.32
CA ASP A 3 -69.55 31.28 1.36
C ASP A 3 -68.04 30.97 1.30
N SER A 4 -67.42 30.08 2.06
CA SER A 4 -67.73 29.19 3.18
C SER A 4 -66.40 28.42 3.46
N ILE A 5 -66.40 27.50 4.42
CA ILE A 5 -65.39 26.43 4.67
C ILE A 5 -64.36 26.66 5.79
N SER A 6 -64.73 26.24 7.00
CA SER A 6 -63.91 25.31 7.82
C SER A 6 -64.37 23.88 7.45
N PRO A 7 -63.72 22.75 7.83
CA PRO A 7 -62.56 22.54 8.72
C PRO A 7 -61.50 21.57 8.13
N SER A 8 -60.46 21.20 8.88
CA SER A 8 -60.05 19.80 9.14
C SER A 8 -58.56 19.65 9.45
N SER A 9 -58.32 18.92 10.52
CA SER A 9 -57.04 18.40 11.01
C SER A 9 -56.40 17.43 10.01
N GLU A 10 -55.13 17.62 9.66
CA GLU A 10 -54.31 16.53 9.13
C GLU A 10 -52.83 16.73 9.47
N LYS A 11 -52.33 15.84 10.33
CA LYS A 11 -50.93 15.69 10.74
C LYS A 11 -50.21 14.89 9.64
N PRO A 12 -49.10 15.37 9.05
CA PRO A 12 -48.29 14.51 8.21
C PRO A 12 -47.41 13.65 9.11
N ALA A 13 -47.89 12.44 9.38
CA ALA A 13 -47.05 11.34 9.84
C ALA A 13 -46.31 10.78 8.63
N VAL A 14 -45.05 11.16 8.43
CA VAL A 14 -44.16 10.49 7.48
C VAL A 14 -42.76 10.35 8.07
N ARG A 15 -42.58 9.17 8.69
CA ARG A 15 -41.39 8.32 8.71
C ARG A 15 -40.15 8.87 9.42
N ASP A 16 -39.97 8.38 10.66
CA ASP A 16 -38.65 8.18 11.24
C ASP A 16 -37.76 7.48 10.21
N LEU A 17 -36.79 8.22 9.68
CA LEU A 17 -35.69 7.64 8.94
C LEU A 17 -34.88 6.85 9.97
N PRO A 18 -34.75 5.52 9.84
CA PRO A 18 -33.99 4.76 10.82
C PRO A 18 -32.57 5.31 10.84
N ASN A 19 -32.05 5.52 12.05
CA ASN A 19 -30.68 5.85 12.39
C ASN A 19 -29.72 4.76 11.88
N HIS A 20 -29.64 4.59 10.57
CA HIS A 20 -28.50 4.00 9.91
C HIS A 20 -27.53 5.15 9.61
N VAL A 21 -27.17 5.86 10.68
CA VAL A 21 -25.77 6.17 10.91
C VAL A 21 -25.12 4.80 10.92
N LEU A 22 -24.80 4.32 9.71
CA LEU A 22 -23.67 3.46 9.52
C LEU A 22 -22.53 4.26 10.12
N ALA A 23 -22.32 4.04 11.42
CA ALA A 23 -20.99 3.82 11.91
C ALA A 23 -20.46 2.66 11.06
N ILE A 24 -20.10 2.97 9.82
CA ILE A 24 -18.87 2.48 9.26
C ILE A 24 -17.87 3.02 10.27
N SER A 25 -17.70 2.27 11.36
CA SER A 25 -16.39 2.12 11.94
C SER A 25 -15.58 1.59 10.77
N SER A 26 -15.14 2.52 9.91
CA SER A 26 -13.87 2.39 9.25
C SER A 26 -12.93 2.33 10.44
N VAL A 27 -12.80 1.10 10.97
CA VAL A 27 -11.51 0.59 11.40
C VAL A 27 -10.64 0.98 10.23
N THR A 28 -10.03 2.15 10.36
CA THR A 28 -8.90 2.56 9.57
C THR A 28 -7.85 1.60 10.06
N SER A 29 -7.92 0.38 9.52
CA SER A 29 -6.82 -0.55 9.59
C SER A 29 -5.69 0.26 9.02
N GLU A 30 -4.78 0.72 9.88
CA GLU A 30 -3.60 1.43 9.42
C GLU A 30 -2.97 0.52 8.38
N MET A 31 -3.05 0.96 7.13
CA MET A 31 -2.64 0.16 5.99
C MET A 31 -1.12 0.25 5.98
N SER A 32 -0.49 -0.68 6.70
CA SER A 32 0.96 -0.74 6.77
C SER A 32 1.50 -1.30 5.46
N ALA A 33 2.45 -0.58 4.87
CA ALA A 33 3.18 -1.06 3.72
C ALA A 33 4.04 -2.25 4.16
N VAL A 34 3.82 -3.40 3.53
CA VAL A 34 4.60 -4.61 3.74
C VAL A 34 5.06 -5.17 2.38
N PRO A 35 6.25 -5.80 2.31
CA PRO A 35 6.71 -6.40 1.07
C PRO A 35 5.86 -7.62 0.71
N GLU A 36 5.46 -7.72 -0.55
CA GLU A 36 4.91 -8.95 -1.11
C GLU A 36 5.97 -10.06 -1.12
N TYR A 37 5.53 -11.31 -1.00
CA TYR A 37 6.43 -12.46 -0.95
C TYR A 37 7.27 -12.62 -2.22
N LYS A 38 6.67 -12.36 -3.39
CA LYS A 38 7.31 -12.58 -4.68
C LYS A 38 8.10 -11.34 -5.10
N TYR A 39 9.35 -11.55 -5.50
CA TYR A 39 10.12 -10.49 -6.16
C TYR A 39 9.55 -10.21 -7.56
N ILE A 40 9.56 -8.95 -7.96
CA ILE A 40 9.10 -8.50 -9.27
C ILE A 40 10.25 -8.03 -10.17
N TRP A 41 11.44 -7.88 -9.61
CA TRP A 41 12.65 -7.50 -10.34
C TRP A 41 13.90 -7.96 -9.60
N GLN A 42 14.99 -8.19 -10.33
CA GLN A 42 16.30 -8.54 -9.78
C GLN A 42 17.44 -7.97 -10.63
N SER A 43 18.57 -7.69 -9.97
CA SER A 43 19.85 -7.43 -10.62
C SER A 43 20.87 -8.56 -10.45
N GLY A 44 21.95 -8.48 -11.22
CA GLY A 44 23.07 -9.41 -11.16
C GLY A 44 23.05 -10.45 -12.27
N LYS A 45 24.24 -10.82 -12.75
CA LYS A 45 24.44 -11.53 -14.03
C LYS A 45 24.32 -13.06 -13.95
N SER A 46 24.26 -13.66 -12.77
CA SER A 46 24.07 -15.10 -12.62
C SER A 46 23.52 -15.47 -11.23
N PRO A 47 22.85 -16.63 -11.08
CA PRO A 47 22.48 -17.20 -9.78
C PRO A 47 23.70 -17.56 -8.91
N ASP A 48 24.86 -17.80 -9.51
CA ASP A 48 26.05 -18.30 -8.81
C ASP A 48 26.90 -17.20 -8.15
N LEU A 49 26.59 -15.92 -8.42
CA LEU A 49 27.29 -14.78 -7.82
C LEU A 49 26.33 -14.09 -6.87
N TYR A 50 26.59 -14.25 -5.56
CA TYR A 50 25.89 -13.66 -4.40
C TYR A 50 25.93 -12.12 -4.35
N THR A 51 25.76 -11.44 -5.48
CA THR A 51 26.06 -10.02 -5.66
C THR A 51 24.91 -9.26 -6.31
N GLY A 52 23.67 -9.73 -6.15
CA GLY A 52 22.49 -9.07 -6.71
C GLY A 52 21.61 -8.40 -5.66
N ILE A 53 20.60 -7.69 -6.15
CA ILE A 53 19.51 -7.14 -5.35
C ILE A 53 18.20 -7.57 -5.99
N GLN A 54 17.20 -7.89 -5.19
CA GLN A 54 15.83 -8.15 -5.63
C GLN A 54 14.88 -7.10 -5.09
N ALA A 55 13.85 -6.76 -5.86
CA ALA A 55 12.80 -5.83 -5.48
C ALA A 55 11.47 -6.55 -5.30
N HIS A 56 10.81 -6.26 -4.19
CA HIS A 56 9.47 -6.74 -3.84
C HIS A 56 8.49 -5.57 -3.87
N LEU A 57 7.29 -5.82 -4.40
CA LEU A 57 6.24 -4.83 -4.44
C LEU A 57 5.72 -4.57 -3.02
N SER A 58 5.33 -3.34 -2.71
CA SER A 58 4.60 -3.04 -1.48
C SER A 58 3.13 -3.41 -1.61
N SER A 59 2.52 -3.93 -0.53
CA SER A 59 1.08 -4.17 -0.40
C SER A 59 0.22 -2.92 -0.68
N CYS A 60 0.80 -1.73 -0.52
CA CYS A 60 0.14 -0.44 -0.72
C CYS A 60 0.54 0.23 -2.04
N ALA A 61 1.35 -0.43 -2.88
CA ALA A 61 1.83 0.14 -4.12
C ALA A 61 0.68 0.38 -5.13
N SER A 62 0.77 1.49 -5.86
CA SER A 62 -0.10 1.71 -7.02
C SER A 62 0.21 0.68 -8.11
N PRO A 63 -0.79 0.18 -8.86
CA PRO A 63 -0.56 -0.72 -10.00
C PRO A 63 0.43 -0.16 -11.03
N LYS A 64 0.52 1.17 -11.16
CA LYS A 64 1.47 1.85 -12.06
C LYS A 64 2.94 1.57 -11.73
N VAL A 65 3.26 1.12 -10.52
CA VAL A 65 4.62 0.77 -10.12
C VAL A 65 5.16 -0.37 -10.98
N LEU A 66 4.33 -1.35 -11.34
CA LEU A 66 4.72 -2.47 -12.19
C LEU A 66 5.17 -2.01 -13.59
N ASP A 67 4.47 -1.03 -14.16
CA ASP A 67 4.81 -0.45 -15.48
C ASP A 67 6.20 0.22 -15.48
N VAL A 68 6.61 0.76 -14.32
CA VAL A 68 7.90 1.41 -14.14
C VAL A 68 9.00 0.38 -13.84
N VAL A 69 8.71 -0.60 -12.98
CA VAL A 69 9.68 -1.65 -12.60
C VAL A 69 10.14 -2.46 -13.81
N ASN A 70 9.22 -2.77 -14.73
CA ASN A 70 9.55 -3.48 -15.97
C ASN A 70 10.55 -2.73 -16.88
N LYS A 71 10.78 -1.44 -16.63
CA LYS A 71 11.73 -0.60 -17.38
C LYS A 71 13.09 -0.48 -16.68
N ILE A 72 13.24 -0.99 -15.46
CA ILE A 72 14.51 -0.96 -14.72
C ILE A 72 15.46 -1.98 -15.35
N LEU A 73 16.66 -1.52 -15.72
CA LEU A 73 17.68 -2.38 -16.32
C LEU A 73 18.12 -3.48 -15.33
N PRO A 74 18.36 -4.72 -15.78
CA PRO A 74 18.87 -5.81 -14.92
C PRO A 74 20.26 -5.57 -14.34
N GLU A 75 21.00 -4.60 -14.86
CA GLU A 75 22.30 -4.18 -14.34
C GLU A 75 22.17 -2.74 -13.85
N ILE A 76 22.40 -2.55 -12.55
CA ILE A 76 22.37 -1.23 -11.91
C ILE A 76 23.71 -0.98 -11.20
N SER A 77 24.25 0.23 -11.37
CA SER A 77 25.38 0.73 -10.58
C SER A 77 24.86 1.55 -9.42
N LEU A 78 25.20 1.15 -8.19
CA LEU A 78 24.86 1.92 -6.99
C LEU A 78 26.03 2.81 -6.59
N HIS A 79 25.72 4.06 -6.25
CA HIS A 79 26.66 5.02 -5.70
C HIS A 79 26.13 5.54 -4.38
N GLU A 80 26.95 5.49 -3.33
CA GLU A 80 26.61 6.09 -2.05
C GLU A 80 26.72 7.62 -2.16
N VAL A 81 25.69 8.32 -1.69
CA VAL A 81 25.59 9.77 -1.72
C VAL A 81 24.98 10.29 -0.41
N SER A 82 25.34 11.52 -0.02
CA SER A 82 24.80 12.13 1.19
C SER A 82 23.30 12.36 1.07
N ARG A 83 22.54 11.91 2.07
CA ARG A 83 21.10 12.21 2.18
C ARG A 83 20.86 13.72 2.14
N LEU A 84 21.67 14.52 2.83
CA LEU A 84 21.48 15.98 2.88
C LEU A 84 21.55 16.65 1.50
N SER A 85 22.28 16.07 0.55
CA SER A 85 22.42 16.62 -0.80
C SER A 85 21.48 16.02 -1.84
N THR A 86 21.00 14.78 -1.63
CA THR A 86 20.28 14.02 -2.66
C THR A 86 18.84 13.70 -2.28
N TRP A 87 18.44 13.96 -1.03
CA TRP A 87 17.06 13.72 -0.60
C TRP A 87 16.09 14.63 -1.36
N PRO A 88 14.94 14.12 -1.83
CA PRO A 88 13.97 14.97 -2.52
C PRO A 88 13.45 16.12 -1.64
N SER A 89 13.33 17.32 -2.23
CA SER A 89 12.88 18.54 -1.53
C SER A 89 11.56 18.34 -0.76
N HIS A 90 10.61 17.64 -1.36
CA HIS A 90 9.30 17.35 -0.78
C HIS A 90 9.36 16.51 0.52
N PHE A 91 10.42 15.74 0.74
CA PHE A 91 10.59 14.94 1.95
C PHE A 91 11.42 15.63 3.05
N HIS A 92 11.91 16.85 2.85
CA HIS A 92 12.68 17.54 3.89
C HIS A 92 11.83 17.93 5.10
N GLN A 93 10.56 18.26 4.86
CA GLN A 93 9.66 18.78 5.89
C GLN A 93 8.83 17.68 6.56
N CYS A 94 8.40 16.69 5.79
CA CYS A 94 7.49 15.63 6.25
C CYS A 94 8.13 14.24 6.31
N GLY A 95 9.39 14.09 5.90
CA GLY A 95 10.05 12.79 5.74
C GLY A 95 9.46 11.95 4.61
N ALA A 96 10.10 10.83 4.30
CA ALA A 96 9.41 9.74 3.61
C ALA A 96 8.60 8.98 4.66
N LYS A 97 7.31 8.80 4.41
CA LYS A 97 6.42 8.07 5.31
C LYS A 97 6.34 6.60 4.90
N GLU A 98 6.19 5.71 5.88
CA GLU A 98 6.18 4.26 5.66
C GLU A 98 4.97 3.78 4.84
N ASP A 99 3.85 4.51 4.89
CA ASP A 99 2.65 4.27 4.06
C ASP A 99 2.87 4.54 2.56
N ASN A 100 3.93 5.26 2.18
CA ASN A 100 4.22 5.66 0.80
C ASN A 100 5.33 4.82 0.14
N ILE A 101 5.65 3.66 0.70
CA ILE A 101 6.67 2.76 0.13
C ILE A 101 6.09 2.03 -1.08
N ALA A 102 6.75 2.14 -2.23
CA ALA A 102 6.37 1.44 -3.46
C ALA A 102 7.11 0.10 -3.65
N LEU A 103 8.39 0.04 -3.24
CA LEU A 103 9.28 -1.11 -3.45
C LEU A 103 10.16 -1.32 -2.21
N TYR A 104 10.41 -2.59 -1.91
CA TYR A 104 11.41 -3.04 -0.94
C TYR A 104 12.55 -3.72 -1.68
N PHE A 105 13.79 -3.31 -1.39
CA PHE A 105 14.97 -3.92 -1.99
C PHE A 105 15.69 -4.80 -0.95
N PHE A 106 16.02 -6.03 -1.35
CA PHE A 106 16.75 -7.00 -0.55
C PHE A 106 17.96 -7.51 -1.31
N ALA A 107 19.00 -7.97 -0.62
CA ALA A 107 20.08 -8.70 -1.27
C ALA A 107 19.54 -9.98 -1.94
N LYS A 108 20.17 -10.36 -3.06
CA LYS A 108 19.89 -11.60 -3.78
C LYS A 108 20.75 -12.72 -3.15
N ASP A 109 20.08 -13.76 -2.63
CA ASP A 109 20.56 -14.98 -1.94
C ASP A 109 20.96 -14.84 -0.45
N ILE A 110 20.73 -15.83 0.46
CA ILE A 110 20.63 -17.30 0.37
C ILE A 110 19.43 -17.81 1.26
N GLU A 111 18.73 -18.89 0.90
CA GLU A 111 17.83 -19.71 1.78
C GLU A 111 16.40 -19.26 2.14
N ARG A 112 15.97 -18.02 1.87
CA ARG A 112 14.65 -17.55 2.39
C ARG A 112 13.40 -18.06 1.66
N GLN A 113 13.54 -18.80 0.56
CA GLN A 113 12.37 -19.30 -0.17
C GLN A 113 11.89 -20.70 0.27
N GLU A 114 12.72 -21.49 0.98
CA GLU A 114 12.35 -22.88 1.32
C GLU A 114 12.50 -23.26 2.81
N TYR A 115 13.35 -22.60 3.61
CA TYR A 115 13.68 -23.11 4.96
C TYR A 115 12.83 -22.60 6.13
N GLU A 116 11.98 -21.57 5.98
CA GLU A 116 11.35 -20.90 7.14
C GLU A 116 9.81 -20.86 7.14
N TYR A 117 9.13 -21.80 6.46
CA TYR A 117 7.69 -22.02 6.69
C TYR A 117 7.25 -23.48 6.81
N HIS A 118 8.13 -24.47 6.57
CA HIS A 118 7.79 -25.89 6.72
C HIS A 118 8.42 -26.58 7.94
N SER A 119 9.25 -25.90 8.74
CA SER A 119 9.91 -26.51 9.91
C SER A 119 9.15 -26.37 11.24
N PHE A 120 7.93 -25.82 11.25
CA PHE A 120 7.09 -25.74 12.45
C PHE A 120 5.75 -26.49 12.33
N VAL A 121 5.68 -27.52 11.48
CA VAL A 121 4.52 -28.43 11.43
C VAL A 121 4.93 -29.90 11.60
N GLU A 122 5.84 -30.18 12.53
CA GLU A 122 6.03 -31.49 13.17
C GLU A 122 6.44 -31.16 14.63
N THR A 123 5.70 -31.48 15.70
CA THR A 123 5.05 -32.74 16.10
C THR A 123 3.91 -32.43 17.07
#